data_AF-A0A945WZW6-F1
#
_entry.id   AF-A0A945WZW6-F1
#
_cell.length_a   1.000
_cell.length_b   1.000
_cell.length_c   1.000
_cell.angle_alpha   90.00
_cell.angle_beta   90.00
_cell.angle_gamma   90.00
#
_symmetry.space_group_name_H-M   'P 1'
#
loop_
_entity.id
_entity.type
_entity.pdbx_description
1 polymer ?
#
loop_
_entity_poly.entity_id
_entity_poly.type
_entity_poly.pdbx_seq_one_letter_code
_entity_poly.pdbx_strand_id
1 'polypeptide(L)'
;MQDSRVITPNAFQGSDTERINQAIQAAAATGRRVVVPRRNQTDSGSRDIWLLDSAILVQDRTVLELDNCHIKLSDRCRDNMIRSGNCGLGITDISPMKHVQIYGVGHVVLEGADNPRATGDGAKTLGERTYGSDAGVAGESQTGDWRNIGILLAGVEHFRIENLHIKDSHCWAISLERCAFGTVRDIDFASSGHMKVNGARQTTLNQDGLDLRQGCHDILVDGITGHTGDDLVALTNINNPNAVAGSDRSTMVSAANCREGGLDDIHNITLRSIRGHSVGRHHVVRFLNAGGLRLYNVVLDGLVDTSPPNRPCKATLKIGDSNPRWGGVTPVGDTSRLLLSNISSASRFTVLIAGSLVDSCISNVIRHAAEGDVITYESGEEFVRNVQCSNLLVAERTTVTEP
;
A
#
# COMPACT_ATOMS: atom_id res chain seq x y z
N MET A 1 -13.80 -24.49 26.40
CA MET A 1 -15.06 -23.74 26.30
C MET A 1 -14.88 -22.74 25.16
N GLN A 2 -15.66 -22.84 24.09
CA GLN A 2 -15.67 -21.80 23.04
C GLN A 2 -16.19 -20.51 23.68
N ASP A 3 -15.42 -19.43 23.57
CA ASP A 3 -15.92 -18.11 23.91
C ASP A 3 -17.16 -17.83 23.05
N SER A 4 -18.33 -17.70 23.69
CA SER A 4 -19.61 -17.49 23.02
C SER A 4 -19.67 -16.14 22.27
N ARG A 5 -18.58 -15.37 22.27
CA ARG A 5 -18.43 -14.07 21.59
C ARG A 5 -17.66 -14.13 20.27
N VAL A 6 -17.05 -15.26 19.89
CA VAL A 6 -16.21 -15.38 18.68
C VAL A 6 -16.78 -16.35 17.66
N ILE A 7 -16.76 -15.99 16.37
CA ILE A 7 -17.05 -16.91 15.27
C ILE A 7 -15.74 -17.29 14.60
N THR A 8 -15.54 -18.57 14.32
CA THR A 8 -14.33 -19.08 13.66
C THR A 8 -14.67 -19.77 12.34
N PRO A 9 -13.85 -19.61 11.28
CA PRO A 9 -14.03 -20.33 10.02
C PRO A 9 -14.00 -21.87 10.18
N ASN A 10 -13.40 -22.38 11.26
CA ASN A 10 -13.40 -23.81 11.58
C ASN A 10 -14.79 -24.40 11.85
N ALA A 11 -15.81 -23.56 12.08
CA ALA A 11 -17.20 -24.00 12.25
C ALA A 11 -17.95 -24.18 10.93
N PHE A 12 -17.32 -23.89 9.79
CA PHE A 12 -17.95 -23.83 8.47
C PHE A 12 -17.32 -24.85 7.51
N GLN A 13 -18.08 -25.19 6.47
CA GLN A 13 -17.71 -26.14 5.43
C GLN A 13 -17.40 -25.43 4.10
N GLY A 14 -16.56 -26.06 3.28
CA GLY A 14 -16.12 -25.53 1.97
C GLY A 14 -14.62 -25.27 1.90
N SER A 15 -14.20 -24.52 0.88
CA SER A 15 -12.84 -23.98 0.76
C SER A 15 -12.50 -23.03 1.90
N ASP A 16 -11.22 -22.75 2.12
CA ASP A 16 -10.77 -21.86 3.19
C ASP A 16 -11.37 -20.44 3.04
N THR A 17 -11.42 -19.91 1.80
CA THR A 17 -12.09 -18.63 1.53
C THR A 17 -13.58 -18.66 1.85
N GLU A 18 -14.31 -19.68 1.39
CA GLU A 18 -15.76 -19.80 1.65
C GLU A 18 -16.04 -19.84 3.14
N ARG A 19 -15.24 -20.60 3.90
CA ARG A 19 -15.39 -20.74 5.35
C ARG A 19 -15.15 -19.42 6.09
N ILE A 20 -14.15 -18.64 5.67
CA ILE A 20 -13.89 -17.31 6.25
C ILE A 20 -15.04 -16.35 5.92
N ASN A 21 -15.50 -16.32 4.68
CA ASN A 21 -16.59 -15.44 4.26
C ASN A 21 -17.94 -15.82 4.91
N GLN A 22 -18.21 -17.11 5.11
CA GLN A 22 -19.37 -17.57 5.89
C GLN A 22 -19.28 -17.14 7.36
N ALA A 23 -18.08 -17.21 7.96
CA ALA A 23 -17.85 -16.69 9.31
C ALA A 23 -18.12 -15.18 9.42
N ILE A 24 -17.69 -14.38 8.43
CA ILE A 24 -17.97 -12.94 8.35
C ILE A 24 -19.48 -12.68 8.23
N GLN A 25 -20.18 -13.41 7.37
CA GLN A 25 -21.63 -13.27 7.23
C GLN A 25 -22.38 -13.60 8.53
N ALA A 26 -21.99 -14.68 9.22
CA ALA A 26 -22.56 -15.05 10.50
C ALA A 26 -22.24 -14.02 11.60
N ALA A 27 -21.05 -13.42 11.56
CA ALA A 27 -20.63 -12.37 12.48
C ALA A 27 -21.42 -11.07 12.27
N ALA A 28 -21.66 -10.68 11.02
CA ALA A 28 -22.47 -9.52 10.67
C ALA A 28 -23.90 -9.61 11.22
N ALA A 29 -24.49 -10.81 11.20
CA ALA A 29 -25.83 -11.05 11.75
C ALA A 29 -25.91 -10.97 13.29
N THR A 30 -24.78 -11.09 13.99
CA THR A 30 -24.74 -11.25 15.46
C THR A 30 -23.92 -10.18 16.17
N GLY A 31 -23.24 -9.28 15.43
CA GLY A 31 -22.32 -8.29 15.97
C GLY A 31 -21.08 -8.91 16.64
N ARG A 32 -20.77 -10.17 16.34
CA ARG A 32 -19.60 -10.89 16.88
C ARG A 32 -18.37 -10.62 16.04
N ARG A 33 -17.19 -10.88 16.60
CA ARG A 33 -15.93 -10.83 15.83
C ARG A 33 -15.62 -12.19 15.20
N VAL A 34 -14.95 -12.15 14.05
CA VAL A 34 -14.39 -13.34 13.39
C VAL A 34 -12.95 -13.51 13.84
N VAL A 35 -12.58 -14.72 14.27
CA VAL A 35 -11.19 -15.09 14.55
C VAL A 35 -10.77 -16.17 13.58
N VAL A 36 -9.78 -15.87 12.74
CA VAL A 36 -9.08 -16.84 11.88
C VAL A 36 -7.88 -17.37 12.68
N PRO A 37 -7.95 -18.60 13.22
CA PRO A 37 -6.90 -19.12 14.09
C PRO A 37 -5.72 -19.68 13.30
N ARG A 38 -4.59 -19.90 13.96
CA ARG A 38 -3.43 -20.62 13.40
C ARG A 38 -3.79 -21.94 12.72
N ARG A 39 -4.60 -22.76 13.39
CA ARG A 39 -4.95 -24.11 12.95
C ARG A 39 -6.18 -24.07 12.06
N ASN A 40 -5.98 -24.34 10.78
CA ASN A 40 -7.03 -24.64 9.85
C ASN A 40 -7.47 -26.10 10.03
N GLN A 41 -8.72 -26.32 10.47
CA GLN A 41 -9.29 -27.65 10.70
C GLN A 41 -10.22 -28.00 9.54
N THR A 42 -9.82 -28.94 8.69
CA THR A 42 -10.66 -29.49 7.62
C THR A 42 -10.99 -30.95 7.89
N ASP A 43 -11.96 -31.49 7.16
CA ASP A 43 -12.32 -32.92 7.23
C ASP A 43 -11.12 -33.84 6.88
N SER A 44 -10.20 -33.33 6.06
CA SER A 44 -8.94 -34.01 5.67
C SER A 44 -7.80 -33.88 6.69
N GLY A 45 -8.00 -33.17 7.79
CA GLY A 45 -7.00 -32.99 8.85
C GLY A 45 -6.70 -31.53 9.19
N SER A 46 -5.68 -31.32 10.04
CA SER A 46 -5.26 -29.98 10.45
C SER A 46 -4.08 -29.48 9.64
N ARG A 47 -4.15 -28.23 9.18
CA ARG A 47 -3.08 -27.49 8.48
C ARG A 47 -2.71 -26.23 9.27
N ASP A 48 -1.47 -25.76 9.11
CA ASP A 48 -0.98 -24.47 9.65
C ASP A 48 -1.09 -23.33 8.62
N ILE A 49 -1.89 -23.52 7.56
CA ILE A 49 -2.07 -22.56 6.47
C ILE A 49 -3.53 -22.48 6.05
N TRP A 50 -3.99 -21.26 5.74
CA TRP A 50 -5.26 -20.97 5.08
C TRP A 50 -4.98 -20.56 3.64
N LEU A 51 -5.55 -21.28 2.68
CA LEU A 51 -5.27 -21.06 1.25
C LEU A 51 -6.44 -20.35 0.57
N LEU A 52 -6.24 -19.12 0.14
CA LEU A 52 -7.30 -18.30 -0.44
C LEU A 52 -7.36 -18.46 -1.97
N ASP A 53 -8.52 -18.89 -2.48
CA ASP A 53 -8.79 -18.94 -3.93
C ASP A 53 -9.49 -17.66 -4.43
N SER A 54 -10.03 -16.86 -3.50
CA SER A 54 -10.59 -15.52 -3.74
C SER A 54 -10.54 -14.68 -2.47
N ALA A 55 -10.92 -13.40 -2.58
CA ALA A 55 -10.76 -12.47 -1.47
C ALA A 55 -11.65 -12.77 -0.27
N ILE A 56 -11.10 -12.48 0.92
CA ILE A 56 -11.89 -12.29 2.14
C ILE A 56 -12.67 -10.99 1.99
N LEU A 57 -14.01 -11.06 2.06
CA LEU A 57 -14.90 -9.93 1.85
C LEU A 57 -15.32 -9.34 3.18
N VAL A 58 -14.62 -8.29 3.63
CA VAL A 58 -15.04 -7.55 4.82
C VAL A 58 -16.28 -6.71 4.53
N GLN A 59 -17.16 -6.62 5.51
CA GLN A 59 -18.44 -5.91 5.45
C GLN A 59 -18.49 -4.79 6.49
N ASP A 60 -19.55 -3.99 6.45
CA ASP A 60 -19.80 -2.92 7.42
C ASP A 60 -19.73 -3.46 8.86
N ARG A 61 -18.98 -2.79 9.73
CA ARG A 61 -18.72 -3.21 11.14
C ARG A 61 -17.98 -4.55 11.32
N THR A 62 -17.33 -5.07 10.29
CA THR A 62 -16.54 -6.30 10.42
C THR A 62 -15.40 -6.12 11.41
N VAL A 63 -15.26 -7.07 12.34
CA VAL A 63 -14.08 -7.22 13.19
C VAL A 63 -13.42 -8.55 12.85
N LEU A 64 -12.37 -8.49 12.04
CA LEU A 64 -11.57 -9.63 11.59
C LEU A 64 -10.25 -9.68 12.38
N GLU A 65 -10.16 -10.63 13.28
CA GLU A 65 -8.96 -10.96 14.05
C GLU A 65 -8.24 -12.13 13.37
N LEU A 66 -6.96 -11.94 13.10
CA LEU A 66 -6.06 -12.96 12.57
C LEU A 66 -5.17 -13.42 13.73
N ASP A 67 -5.31 -14.66 14.20
CA ASP A 67 -4.64 -15.13 15.42
C ASP A 67 -3.56 -16.16 15.09
N ASN A 68 -2.29 -15.71 15.11
CA ASN A 68 -1.10 -16.51 14.83
C ASN A 68 -1.19 -17.31 13.52
N CYS A 69 -1.98 -16.82 12.56
CA CYS A 69 -2.30 -17.54 11.34
C CYS A 69 -1.38 -17.17 10.18
N HIS A 70 -1.20 -18.14 9.29
CA HIS A 70 -0.60 -17.93 7.99
C HIS A 70 -1.70 -18.05 6.93
N ILE A 71 -2.00 -16.95 6.25
CA ILE A 71 -2.92 -16.88 5.12
C ILE A 71 -2.08 -16.69 3.86
N LYS A 72 -2.33 -17.53 2.85
CA LYS A 72 -1.63 -17.48 1.58
C LYS A 72 -2.61 -17.49 0.41
N LEU A 73 -2.35 -16.69 -0.62
CA LEU A 73 -3.08 -16.79 -1.88
C LEU A 73 -2.72 -18.12 -2.58
N SER A 74 -3.72 -18.79 -3.14
CA SER A 74 -3.47 -19.95 -3.99
C SER A 74 -2.97 -19.54 -5.38
N ASP A 75 -2.31 -20.45 -6.08
CA ASP A 75 -1.91 -20.27 -7.48
C ASP A 75 -3.11 -20.13 -8.43
N ARG A 76 -4.34 -20.37 -7.95
CA ARG A 76 -5.59 -20.18 -8.71
C ARG A 76 -6.22 -18.82 -8.46
N CYS A 77 -5.78 -18.11 -7.42
CA CYS A 77 -6.38 -16.85 -7.03
C CYS A 77 -6.12 -15.76 -8.08
N ARG A 78 -7.19 -15.05 -8.44
CA ARG A 78 -7.17 -13.83 -9.25
C ARG A 78 -8.05 -12.78 -8.58
N ASP A 79 -7.74 -12.52 -7.32
CA ASP A 79 -8.46 -11.58 -6.45
C ASP A 79 -7.51 -11.14 -5.31
N ASN A 80 -7.97 -10.18 -4.52
CA ASN A 80 -7.23 -9.67 -3.36
C ASN A 80 -7.09 -10.73 -2.26
N MET A 81 -6.21 -10.53 -1.28
CA MET A 81 -6.24 -11.31 -0.03
C MET A 81 -7.48 -10.92 0.80
N ILE A 82 -7.67 -9.61 0.96
CA ILE A 82 -8.80 -9.02 1.69
C ILE A 82 -9.29 -7.82 0.89
N ARG A 83 -10.61 -7.70 0.70
CA ARG A 83 -11.19 -6.48 0.13
C ARG A 83 -12.51 -6.10 0.78
N SER A 84 -12.85 -4.81 0.73
CA SER A 84 -14.19 -4.37 1.12
C SER A 84 -15.25 -4.95 0.17
N GLY A 85 -16.35 -5.44 0.73
CA GLY A 85 -17.40 -6.14 -0.01
C GLY A 85 -18.25 -5.23 -0.91
N ASN A 86 -18.11 -3.91 -0.76
CA ASN A 86 -18.79 -2.87 -1.54
C ASN A 86 -18.11 -2.51 -2.87
N CYS A 87 -16.96 -3.10 -3.19
CA CYS A 87 -16.26 -2.91 -4.47
C CYS A 87 -15.99 -4.26 -5.13
N GLY A 88 -15.55 -4.27 -6.39
CA GLY A 88 -15.18 -5.50 -7.09
C GLY A 88 -15.60 -5.50 -8.55
N LEU A 89 -15.38 -6.62 -9.25
CA LEU A 89 -15.65 -6.73 -10.68
C LEU A 89 -17.13 -6.43 -10.98
N GLY A 90 -17.37 -5.46 -11.86
CA GLY A 90 -18.71 -5.03 -12.26
C GLY A 90 -19.45 -4.15 -11.25
N ILE A 91 -18.87 -3.85 -10.08
CA ILE A 91 -19.46 -2.91 -9.12
C ILE A 91 -19.02 -1.50 -9.51
N THR A 92 -19.92 -0.76 -10.15
CA THR A 92 -19.66 0.60 -10.65
C THR A 92 -20.03 1.70 -9.66
N ASP A 93 -20.92 1.40 -8.70
CA ASP A 93 -21.30 2.30 -7.62
C ASP A 93 -20.84 1.74 -6.27
N ILE A 94 -19.91 2.44 -5.62
CA ILE A 94 -19.29 2.00 -4.37
C ILE A 94 -20.01 2.68 -3.22
N SER A 95 -20.92 1.93 -2.60
CA SER A 95 -21.63 2.39 -1.40
C SER A 95 -20.66 2.54 -0.22
N PRO A 96 -20.73 3.62 0.57
CA PRO A 96 -19.88 3.79 1.75
C PRO A 96 -19.99 2.63 2.74
N MET A 97 -18.87 2.28 3.36
CA MET A 97 -18.78 1.31 4.47
C MET A 97 -18.09 1.96 5.67
N LYS A 98 -18.32 1.45 6.88
CA LYS A 98 -17.77 1.99 8.12
C LYS A 98 -17.33 0.90 9.10
N HIS A 99 -16.46 1.28 10.04
CA HIS A 99 -16.13 0.48 11.22
C HIS A 99 -15.51 -0.89 10.91
N VAL A 100 -14.71 -0.99 9.84
CA VAL A 100 -13.99 -2.20 9.46
C VAL A 100 -12.68 -2.31 10.24
N GLN A 101 -12.47 -3.43 10.94
CA GLN A 101 -11.26 -3.71 11.69
C GLN A 101 -10.61 -5.00 11.20
N ILE A 102 -9.36 -4.92 10.77
CA ILE A 102 -8.52 -6.04 10.36
C ILE A 102 -7.26 -5.97 11.22
N TYR A 103 -7.03 -6.95 12.11
CA TYR A 103 -5.85 -6.91 12.95
C TYR A 103 -5.29 -8.28 13.27
N GLY A 104 -3.97 -8.35 13.43
CA GLY A 104 -3.28 -9.54 13.88
C GLY A 104 -3.11 -9.63 15.39
N VAL A 105 -3.08 -10.84 15.91
CA VAL A 105 -2.66 -11.21 17.26
C VAL A 105 -1.55 -12.25 17.14
N GLY A 106 -0.41 -11.98 17.80
CA GLY A 106 0.78 -12.81 17.67
C GLY A 106 1.42 -12.69 16.28
N HIS A 107 1.89 -13.81 15.73
CA HIS A 107 2.63 -13.82 14.46
C HIS A 107 1.71 -14.13 13.28
N VAL A 108 1.21 -13.07 12.62
CA VAL A 108 0.32 -13.17 11.45
C VAL A 108 1.10 -12.91 10.17
N VAL A 109 0.96 -13.81 9.20
CA VAL A 109 1.57 -13.68 7.87
C VAL A 109 0.47 -13.71 6.80
N LEU A 110 0.50 -12.70 5.93
CA LEU A 110 -0.26 -12.65 4.68
C LEU A 110 0.73 -12.81 3.52
N GLU A 111 0.68 -13.94 2.81
CA GLU A 111 1.65 -14.32 1.78
C GLU A 111 1.00 -14.41 0.39
N GLY A 112 1.68 -13.89 -0.64
CA GLY A 112 1.27 -14.12 -2.03
C GLY A 112 1.41 -15.58 -2.47
N ALA A 113 0.77 -15.93 -3.59
CA ALA A 113 0.87 -17.24 -4.23
C ALA A 113 2.28 -17.58 -4.71
N ASP A 114 2.60 -18.87 -4.83
CA ASP A 114 3.90 -19.35 -5.32
C ASP A 114 4.02 -19.21 -6.84
N ASN A 115 2.91 -19.36 -7.55
CA ASN A 115 2.78 -19.20 -8.99
C ASN A 115 1.53 -18.33 -9.29
N PRO A 116 1.63 -17.01 -9.17
CA PRO A 116 0.48 -16.14 -9.32
C PRO A 116 -0.02 -16.07 -10.75
N ARG A 117 -1.35 -15.98 -10.87
CA ARG A 117 -2.03 -15.78 -12.15
C ARG A 117 -1.65 -14.49 -12.84
N ALA A 118 -1.51 -13.41 -12.06
CA ALA A 118 -1.05 -12.12 -12.51
C ALA A 118 -0.32 -11.37 -11.41
N THR A 119 0.53 -10.44 -11.80
CA THR A 119 1.19 -9.49 -10.90
C THR A 119 1.20 -8.10 -11.51
N GLY A 120 1.61 -7.10 -10.74
CA GLY A 120 1.70 -5.72 -11.17
C GLY A 120 0.36 -5.02 -11.34
N ASP A 121 0.46 -3.75 -11.74
CA ASP A 121 -0.67 -2.84 -11.89
C ASP A 121 -1.34 -2.91 -13.28
N GLY A 122 -2.43 -2.16 -13.46
CA GLY A 122 -3.19 -2.09 -14.73
C GLY A 122 -2.39 -1.67 -15.97
N ALA A 123 -1.20 -1.11 -15.80
CA ALA A 123 -0.33 -0.66 -16.87
C ALA A 123 0.82 -1.65 -17.18
N LYS A 124 0.87 -2.82 -16.53
CA LYS A 124 1.90 -3.84 -16.75
C LYS A 124 1.35 -5.02 -17.53
N THR A 125 1.89 -5.23 -18.72
CA THR A 125 1.63 -6.44 -19.54
C THR A 125 2.29 -7.66 -18.90
N LEU A 126 1.52 -8.74 -18.75
CA LEU A 126 2.00 -10.02 -18.23
C LEU A 126 2.93 -10.71 -19.24
N GLY A 127 4.00 -11.35 -18.77
CA GLY A 127 5.01 -12.02 -19.60
C GLY A 127 5.99 -11.10 -20.32
N GLU A 128 5.72 -9.78 -20.37
CA GLU A 128 6.61 -8.77 -20.95
C GLU A 128 7.29 -7.94 -19.86
N ARG A 129 6.49 -7.32 -18.98
CA ARG A 129 6.99 -6.40 -17.95
C ARG A 129 6.97 -7.02 -16.56
N THR A 130 5.95 -7.83 -16.29
CA THR A 130 5.71 -8.46 -15.00
C THR A 130 5.23 -9.90 -15.20
N TYR A 131 5.37 -10.72 -14.16
CA TYR A 131 5.01 -12.13 -14.22
C TYR A 131 3.50 -12.39 -14.11
N GLY A 132 3.04 -13.49 -14.69
CA GLY A 132 1.70 -14.02 -14.45
C GLY A 132 1.49 -15.29 -15.29
N SER A 133 0.93 -16.34 -14.69
CA SER A 133 0.62 -17.57 -15.44
C SER A 133 -0.50 -17.39 -16.47
N ASP A 134 -1.27 -16.31 -16.38
CA ASP A 134 -2.32 -15.96 -17.36
C ASP A 134 -1.74 -15.34 -18.65
N ALA A 135 -0.43 -15.07 -18.70
CA ALA A 135 0.23 -14.51 -19.88
C ALA A 135 0.04 -15.40 -21.12
N GLY A 136 -0.52 -14.83 -22.18
CA GLY A 136 -0.80 -15.52 -23.45
C GLY A 136 -2.01 -16.46 -23.41
N VAL A 137 -2.73 -16.57 -22.30
CA VAL A 137 -3.91 -17.43 -22.19
C VAL A 137 -5.15 -16.71 -22.74
N ALA A 138 -5.79 -17.31 -23.74
CA ALA A 138 -6.97 -16.74 -24.38
C ALA A 138 -8.14 -16.59 -23.37
N GLY A 139 -8.74 -15.40 -23.34
CA GLY A 139 -9.86 -15.08 -22.43
C GLY A 139 -9.44 -14.51 -21.08
N GLU A 140 -8.16 -14.59 -20.72
CA GLU A 140 -7.64 -14.01 -19.47
C GLU A 140 -7.16 -12.57 -19.67
N SER A 141 -7.24 -11.76 -18.60
CA SER A 141 -6.71 -10.39 -18.61
C SER A 141 -5.18 -10.42 -18.77
N GLN A 142 -4.66 -9.77 -19.81
CA GLN A 142 -3.23 -9.79 -20.17
C GLN A 142 -2.39 -8.71 -19.48
N THR A 143 -2.97 -8.04 -18.49
CA THR A 143 -2.32 -7.06 -17.62
C THR A 143 -2.55 -7.42 -16.16
N GLY A 144 -1.79 -6.80 -15.27
CA GLY A 144 -2.22 -6.66 -13.89
C GLY A 144 -3.48 -5.78 -13.75
N ASP A 145 -3.96 -5.59 -12.53
CA ASP A 145 -5.09 -4.71 -12.17
C ASP A 145 -5.29 -4.70 -10.63
N TRP A 146 -6.36 -4.05 -10.15
CA TRP A 146 -6.69 -3.94 -8.72
C TRP A 146 -6.84 -5.29 -8.00
N ARG A 147 -7.13 -6.40 -8.70
CA ARG A 147 -7.24 -7.74 -8.10
C ARG A 147 -5.91 -8.26 -7.57
N ASN A 148 -4.77 -7.70 -8.02
CA ASN A 148 -3.45 -8.10 -7.53
C ASN A 148 -3.05 -7.41 -6.21
N ILE A 149 -3.85 -6.47 -5.72
CA ILE A 149 -3.58 -5.76 -4.47
C ILE A 149 -3.77 -6.71 -3.28
N GLY A 150 -2.93 -6.66 -2.25
CA GLY A 150 -3.08 -7.50 -1.06
C GLY A 150 -4.36 -7.20 -0.28
N ILE A 151 -4.42 -6.03 0.35
CA ILE A 151 -5.59 -5.50 1.06
C ILE A 151 -6.14 -4.29 0.30
N LEU A 152 -7.40 -4.33 -0.10
CA LEU A 152 -8.06 -3.27 -0.86
C LEU A 152 -9.33 -2.78 -0.15
N LEU A 153 -9.31 -1.54 0.36
CA LEU A 153 -10.52 -0.90 0.90
C LEU A 153 -10.92 0.27 0.00
N ALA A 154 -12.19 0.32 -0.39
CA ALA A 154 -12.76 1.41 -1.17
C ALA A 154 -13.98 2.02 -0.48
N GLY A 155 -13.99 3.35 -0.29
CA GLY A 155 -15.12 4.05 0.33
C GLY A 155 -15.37 3.65 1.79
N VAL A 156 -14.32 3.34 2.55
CA VAL A 156 -14.43 2.86 3.95
C VAL A 156 -14.02 3.95 4.93
N GLU A 157 -14.89 4.23 5.90
CA GLU A 157 -14.63 5.15 7.01
C GLU A 157 -14.42 4.42 8.35
N HIS A 158 -13.73 5.05 9.30
CA HIS A 158 -13.56 4.52 10.66
C HIS A 158 -12.94 3.11 10.69
N PHE A 159 -11.89 2.91 9.89
CA PHE A 159 -11.27 1.60 9.73
C PHE A 159 -9.96 1.46 10.52
N ARG A 160 -9.53 0.22 10.75
CA ARG A 160 -8.17 -0.09 11.23
C ARG A 160 -7.57 -1.31 10.54
N ILE A 161 -6.28 -1.22 10.21
CA ILE A 161 -5.47 -2.31 9.68
C ILE A 161 -4.19 -2.39 10.53
N GLU A 162 -4.00 -3.46 11.30
CA GLU A 162 -2.94 -3.49 12.32
C GLU A 162 -2.21 -4.82 12.49
N ASN A 163 -0.93 -4.75 12.86
CA ASN A 163 -0.13 -5.88 13.33
C ASN A 163 -0.08 -7.04 12.32
N LEU A 164 0.37 -6.76 11.09
CA LEU A 164 0.43 -7.71 9.98
C LEU A 164 1.84 -7.78 9.40
N HIS A 165 2.32 -8.98 9.10
CA HIS A 165 3.45 -9.17 8.20
C HIS A 165 2.94 -9.54 6.81
N ILE A 166 3.24 -8.71 5.80
CA ILE A 166 2.80 -8.93 4.41
C ILE A 166 4.00 -9.26 3.54
N LYS A 167 3.95 -10.44 2.93
CA LYS A 167 5.07 -11.04 2.19
C LYS A 167 4.69 -11.35 0.75
N ASP A 168 5.61 -11.08 -0.16
CA ASP A 168 5.52 -11.43 -1.59
C ASP A 168 4.20 -10.99 -2.24
N SER A 169 3.78 -9.74 -2.01
CA SER A 169 2.52 -9.19 -2.57
C SER A 169 2.52 -9.24 -4.11
N HIS A 170 1.37 -9.44 -4.77
CA HIS A 170 1.35 -9.53 -6.23
C HIS A 170 1.39 -8.17 -6.93
N CYS A 171 1.07 -7.11 -6.21
CA CYS A 171 1.13 -5.71 -6.58
C CYS A 171 1.25 -4.91 -5.27
N TRP A 172 0.58 -3.76 -5.16
CA TRP A 172 0.49 -2.97 -3.93
C TRP A 172 -0.01 -3.84 -2.78
N ALA A 173 0.70 -3.84 -1.65
CA ALA A 173 0.34 -4.68 -0.52
C ALA A 173 -0.94 -4.18 0.17
N ILE A 174 -1.11 -2.87 0.31
CA ILE A 174 -2.33 -2.23 0.82
C ILE A 174 -2.69 -1.04 -0.06
N SER A 175 -3.93 -0.96 -0.54
CA SER A 175 -4.48 0.20 -1.24
C SER A 175 -5.77 0.67 -0.59
N LEU A 176 -5.81 1.95 -0.25
CA LEU A 176 -6.96 2.62 0.34
C LEU A 176 -7.49 3.66 -0.64
N GLU A 177 -8.73 3.52 -1.05
CA GLU A 177 -9.36 4.38 -2.05
C GLU A 177 -10.56 5.09 -1.44
N ARG A 178 -10.56 6.43 -1.42
CA ARG A 178 -11.63 7.24 -0.83
C ARG A 178 -11.99 6.82 0.60
N CYS A 179 -10.98 6.46 1.38
CA CYS A 179 -11.15 5.99 2.75
C CYS A 179 -10.87 7.12 3.74
N ALA A 180 -11.54 7.13 4.89
CA ALA A 180 -11.33 8.21 5.86
C ALA A 180 -11.41 7.77 7.33
N PHE A 181 -10.92 8.63 8.23
CA PHE A 181 -10.99 8.43 9.69
C PHE A 181 -10.37 7.10 10.14
N GLY A 182 -9.25 6.71 9.54
CA GLY A 182 -8.68 5.38 9.68
C GLY A 182 -7.31 5.33 10.34
N THR A 183 -6.89 4.12 10.69
CA THR A 183 -5.54 3.85 11.21
C THR A 183 -4.92 2.65 10.52
N VAL A 184 -3.68 2.80 10.04
CA VAL A 184 -2.84 1.71 9.55
C VAL A 184 -1.60 1.68 10.43
N ARG A 185 -1.35 0.59 11.17
CA ARG A 185 -0.21 0.55 12.08
C ARG A 185 0.44 -0.79 12.27
N ASP A 186 1.71 -0.77 12.66
CA ASP A 186 2.49 -1.96 12.99
C ASP A 186 2.46 -2.97 11.82
N ILE A 187 2.80 -2.49 10.62
CA ILE A 187 2.81 -3.30 9.39
C ILE A 187 4.26 -3.52 8.96
N ASP A 188 4.63 -4.78 8.76
CA ASP A 188 5.94 -5.15 8.26
C ASP A 188 5.84 -5.75 6.86
N PHE A 189 6.62 -5.22 5.92
CA PHE A 189 6.63 -5.66 4.52
C PHE A 189 7.86 -6.49 4.18
N ALA A 190 7.67 -7.54 3.39
CA ALA A 190 8.74 -8.33 2.79
C ALA A 190 8.42 -8.66 1.33
N SER A 191 8.65 -7.69 0.44
CA SER A 191 8.49 -7.84 -1.01
C SER A 191 9.70 -7.26 -1.74
N SER A 192 10.18 -7.92 -2.80
CA SER A 192 11.53 -7.65 -3.34
C SER A 192 11.59 -7.13 -4.79
N GLY A 193 10.43 -6.95 -5.44
CA GLY A 193 10.26 -6.68 -6.87
C GLY A 193 10.37 -7.95 -7.73
N HIS A 194 10.55 -9.11 -7.10
CA HIS A 194 10.80 -10.38 -7.76
C HIS A 194 10.34 -11.55 -6.90
N MET A 195 10.12 -12.69 -7.55
CA MET A 195 9.83 -13.96 -6.88
C MET A 195 10.47 -15.13 -7.62
N LYS A 196 10.50 -16.31 -7.01
CA LYS A 196 11.00 -17.54 -7.63
C LYS A 196 9.83 -18.42 -8.04
N VAL A 197 9.66 -18.62 -9.34
CA VAL A 197 8.62 -19.52 -9.90
C VAL A 197 9.30 -20.62 -10.68
N ASN A 198 9.01 -21.88 -10.36
CA ASN A 198 9.59 -23.06 -11.02
C ASN A 198 11.12 -23.03 -11.13
N GLY A 199 11.80 -22.54 -10.08
CA GLY A 199 13.26 -22.43 -10.06
C GLY A 199 13.82 -21.14 -10.67
N ALA A 200 13.05 -20.40 -11.47
CA ALA A 200 13.48 -19.20 -12.16
C ALA A 200 13.09 -17.93 -11.40
N ARG A 201 13.95 -16.90 -11.46
CA ARG A 201 13.63 -15.56 -10.94
C ARG A 201 12.68 -14.86 -11.92
N GLN A 202 11.53 -14.45 -11.43
CA GLN A 202 10.50 -13.71 -12.14
C GLN A 202 10.38 -12.29 -11.59
N THR A 203 10.04 -11.33 -12.44
CA THR A 203 9.83 -9.93 -12.04
C THR A 203 8.39 -9.72 -11.62
N THR A 204 8.21 -9.04 -10.49
CA THR A 204 6.91 -8.66 -9.91
C THR A 204 6.93 -7.15 -9.72
N LEU A 205 6.37 -6.41 -10.66
CA LEU A 205 6.38 -4.93 -10.63
C LEU A 205 5.31 -4.38 -9.69
N ASN A 206 5.44 -3.09 -9.32
CA ASN A 206 4.48 -2.37 -8.48
C ASN A 206 4.19 -3.06 -7.15
N GLN A 207 5.23 -3.58 -6.49
CA GLN A 207 5.10 -4.10 -5.13
C GLN A 207 5.29 -2.97 -4.12
N ASP A 208 4.44 -1.95 -4.20
CA ASP A 208 4.36 -0.87 -3.23
C ASP A 208 3.85 -1.42 -1.87
N GLY A 209 4.18 -0.75 -0.77
CA GLY A 209 3.75 -1.16 0.57
C GLY A 209 2.32 -0.69 0.88
N LEU A 210 2.19 0.61 1.16
CA LEU A 210 0.90 1.25 1.45
C LEU A 210 0.62 2.40 0.48
N ASP A 211 -0.49 2.31 -0.23
CA ASP A 211 -1.02 3.36 -1.09
C ASP A 211 -2.26 4.00 -0.47
N LEU A 212 -2.20 5.30 -0.19
CA LEU A 212 -3.41 6.13 -0.02
C LEU A 212 -3.73 6.78 -1.37
N ARG A 213 -4.91 6.46 -1.89
CA ARG A 213 -5.39 6.90 -3.20
C ARG A 213 -6.40 8.05 -3.02
N GLN A 214 -6.96 8.52 -4.13
CA GLN A 214 -7.83 9.69 -4.17
C GLN A 214 -8.91 9.67 -3.08
N GLY A 215 -9.20 10.84 -2.51
CA GLY A 215 -10.21 11.04 -1.48
C GLY A 215 -9.85 10.47 -0.11
N CYS A 216 -8.61 10.03 0.11
CA CYS A 216 -8.17 9.60 1.42
C CYS A 216 -7.95 10.79 2.36
N HIS A 217 -8.59 10.80 3.53
CA HIS A 217 -8.39 11.87 4.51
C HIS A 217 -8.57 11.45 5.96
N ASP A 218 -7.94 12.22 6.87
CA ASP A 218 -8.00 11.97 8.33
C ASP A 218 -7.51 10.56 8.70
N ILE A 219 -6.33 10.17 8.19
CA ILE A 219 -5.73 8.86 8.40
C ILE A 219 -4.41 8.97 9.15
N LEU A 220 -4.24 8.11 10.15
CA LEU A 220 -2.96 7.85 10.82
C LEU A 220 -2.29 6.62 10.20
N VAL A 221 -1.02 6.76 9.83
CA VAL A 221 -0.12 5.68 9.48
C VAL A 221 1.04 5.69 10.48
N ASP A 222 1.28 4.62 11.21
CA ASP A 222 2.33 4.56 12.24
C ASP A 222 3.01 3.19 12.32
N GLY A 223 4.33 3.16 12.46
CA GLY A 223 5.05 1.89 12.66
C GLY A 223 5.07 1.02 11.40
N ILE A 224 5.45 1.60 10.26
CA ILE A 224 5.65 0.85 9.01
C ILE A 224 7.10 0.41 8.90
N THR A 225 7.35 -0.89 8.74
CA THR A 225 8.70 -1.45 8.65
C THR A 225 8.92 -2.36 7.44
N GLY A 226 10.18 -2.73 7.22
CA GLY A 226 10.55 -3.78 6.27
C GLY A 226 10.99 -3.24 4.91
N HIS A 227 10.63 -3.96 3.84
CA HIS A 227 11.06 -3.64 2.49
C HIS A 227 10.05 -4.05 1.41
N THR A 228 10.03 -3.26 0.33
CA THR A 228 9.07 -3.36 -0.77
C THR A 228 9.78 -3.43 -2.13
N GLY A 229 9.07 -3.89 -3.16
CA GLY A 229 9.61 -3.92 -4.53
C GLY A 229 9.48 -2.59 -5.26
N ASP A 230 8.57 -1.71 -4.82
CA ASP A 230 8.38 -0.35 -5.32
C ASP A 230 8.32 0.62 -4.12
N ASP A 231 7.53 1.71 -4.17
CA ASP A 231 7.43 2.70 -3.08
C ASP A 231 7.00 2.06 -1.73
N LEU A 232 7.62 2.40 -0.59
CA LEU A 232 7.23 1.80 0.71
C LEU A 232 5.89 2.38 1.21
N VAL A 233 5.75 3.71 1.17
CA VAL A 233 4.48 4.41 1.44
C VAL A 233 4.26 5.46 0.35
N ALA A 234 3.10 5.43 -0.29
CA ALA A 234 2.73 6.35 -1.35
C ALA A 234 1.38 7.03 -1.06
N LEU A 235 1.36 8.36 -1.19
CA LEU A 235 0.13 9.13 -1.34
C LEU A 235 -0.01 9.45 -2.83
N THR A 236 -0.92 8.78 -3.52
CA THR A 236 -1.03 8.88 -5.00
C THR A 236 -2.42 9.35 -5.40
N ASN A 237 -2.51 10.63 -5.76
CA ASN A 237 -3.74 11.33 -6.15
C ASN A 237 -3.68 11.78 -7.63
N ILE A 238 -3.83 10.83 -8.55
CA ILE A 238 -3.76 11.08 -10.00
C ILE A 238 -5.11 10.83 -10.66
N ASN A 239 -5.44 11.67 -11.64
CA ASN A 239 -6.69 11.60 -12.39
C ASN A 239 -6.52 10.75 -13.66
N ASN A 240 -7.46 9.84 -13.91
CA ASN A 240 -7.72 9.22 -15.19
C ASN A 240 -9.23 9.27 -15.48
N PRO A 241 -9.69 10.23 -16.30
CA PRO A 241 -11.11 10.43 -16.56
C PRO A 241 -11.76 9.27 -17.33
N ASN A 242 -10.97 8.39 -17.93
CA ASN A 242 -11.46 7.22 -18.67
C ASN A 242 -11.55 5.95 -17.79
N ALA A 243 -11.18 6.03 -16.52
CA ALA A 243 -11.27 4.90 -15.61
C ALA A 243 -12.73 4.58 -15.28
N VAL A 244 -13.06 3.28 -15.25
CA VAL A 244 -14.39 2.77 -14.90
C VAL A 244 -14.27 1.93 -13.63
N ALA A 245 -15.14 2.20 -12.66
CA ALA A 245 -15.15 1.48 -11.39
C ALA A 245 -15.52 0.01 -11.61
N GLY A 246 -14.88 -0.88 -10.86
CA GLY A 246 -15.07 -2.32 -10.99
C GLY A 246 -14.60 -2.92 -12.30
N SER A 247 -13.88 -2.17 -13.16
CA SER A 247 -13.28 -2.72 -14.38
C SER A 247 -11.98 -3.47 -14.09
N ASP A 248 -11.63 -4.44 -14.92
CA ASP A 248 -10.37 -5.19 -14.84
C ASP A 248 -9.21 -4.53 -15.60
N ARG A 249 -9.39 -3.26 -16.00
CA ARG A 249 -8.41 -2.48 -16.79
C ARG A 249 -7.75 -1.34 -16.00
N SER A 250 -7.96 -1.33 -14.68
CA SER A 250 -7.51 -0.27 -13.78
C SER A 250 -6.86 -0.86 -12.55
N THR A 251 -5.87 -0.15 -12.01
CA THR A 251 -5.31 -0.46 -10.69
C THR A 251 -6.18 0.06 -9.55
N MET A 252 -6.98 1.09 -9.81
CA MET A 252 -7.89 1.68 -8.82
C MET A 252 -9.30 1.16 -9.07
N VAL A 253 -9.88 0.41 -8.12
CA VAL A 253 -11.18 -0.25 -8.29
C VAL A 253 -12.34 0.74 -8.28
N SER A 254 -12.17 1.87 -7.59
CA SER A 254 -13.19 2.92 -7.44
C SER A 254 -13.23 3.94 -8.58
N ALA A 255 -12.52 3.67 -9.66
CA ALA A 255 -12.20 4.59 -10.75
C ALA A 255 -11.33 5.77 -10.31
N ALA A 256 -10.30 6.04 -11.09
CA ALA A 256 -9.40 7.16 -10.85
C ALA A 256 -9.98 8.52 -11.36
N ASN A 257 -11.30 8.70 -11.35
CA ASN A 257 -11.93 9.96 -11.79
C ASN A 257 -11.86 11.04 -10.69
N CYS A 258 -12.01 12.31 -11.09
CA CYS A 258 -12.03 13.44 -10.16
C CYS A 258 -13.47 13.92 -9.93
N ARG A 259 -13.98 13.75 -8.70
CA ARG A 259 -15.27 14.28 -8.25
C ARG A 259 -15.16 15.77 -7.93
N GLU A 260 -16.26 16.48 -8.16
CA GLU A 260 -16.32 17.93 -7.94
C GLU A 260 -16.11 18.31 -6.47
N GLY A 261 -15.74 19.56 -6.22
CA GLY A 261 -15.66 20.12 -4.87
C GLY A 261 -14.47 19.65 -4.04
N GLY A 262 -13.45 19.05 -4.65
CA GLY A 262 -12.24 18.58 -3.94
C GLY A 262 -12.48 17.31 -3.12
N LEU A 263 -13.57 16.58 -3.36
CA LEU A 263 -13.91 15.33 -2.66
C LEU A 263 -12.89 14.20 -2.84
N ASP A 264 -12.01 14.33 -3.83
CA ASP A 264 -10.96 13.38 -4.14
C ASP A 264 -9.55 13.89 -3.77
N ASP A 265 -9.45 15.02 -3.06
CA ASP A 265 -8.17 15.48 -2.49
C ASP A 265 -7.66 14.49 -1.43
N ILE A 266 -6.34 14.40 -1.27
CA ILE A 266 -5.73 13.68 -0.15
C ILE A 266 -5.32 14.70 0.90
N HIS A 267 -5.88 14.61 2.12
CA HIS A 267 -5.55 15.59 3.15
C HIS A 267 -5.68 15.08 4.59
N ASN A 268 -5.09 15.83 5.53
CA ASN A 268 -5.11 15.49 6.96
C ASN A 268 -4.52 14.09 7.22
N ILE A 269 -3.35 13.83 6.66
CA ILE A 269 -2.65 12.55 6.81
C ILE A 269 -1.51 12.72 7.81
N THR A 270 -1.40 11.80 8.76
CA THR A 270 -0.26 11.74 9.68
C THR A 270 0.51 10.45 9.43
N LEU A 271 1.78 10.57 9.09
CA LEU A 271 2.72 9.47 8.89
C LEU A 271 3.78 9.52 9.99
N ARG A 272 3.94 8.42 10.73
CA ARG A 272 4.90 8.31 11.85
C ARG A 272 5.67 7.01 11.84
N SER A 273 6.88 7.06 12.40
CA SER A 273 7.69 5.88 12.69
C SER A 273 7.86 4.94 11.48
N ILE A 274 8.15 5.51 10.30
CA ILE A 274 8.38 4.74 9.07
C ILE A 274 9.86 4.36 9.01
N ARG A 275 10.16 3.07 8.90
CA ARG A 275 11.53 2.55 8.83
C ARG A 275 11.66 1.42 7.82
N GLY A 276 12.22 1.71 6.65
CA GLY A 276 12.38 0.67 5.62
C GLY A 276 13.00 1.21 4.35
N HIS A 277 12.91 0.43 3.27
CA HIS A 277 13.42 0.82 1.97
C HIS A 277 12.75 0.05 0.81
N SER A 278 12.86 0.60 -0.40
CA SER A 278 12.48 -0.05 -1.66
C SER A 278 13.65 -0.84 -2.26
N VAL A 279 13.54 -2.17 -2.32
CA VAL A 279 14.51 -3.08 -2.96
C VAL A 279 14.58 -2.84 -4.47
N GLY A 280 13.45 -2.47 -5.10
CA GLY A 280 13.40 -2.08 -6.51
C GLY A 280 14.07 -0.74 -6.80
N ARG A 281 14.52 -0.03 -5.77
CA ARG A 281 15.23 1.26 -5.84
C ARG A 281 14.33 2.43 -6.24
N HIS A 282 13.05 2.34 -5.87
CA HIS A 282 12.08 3.41 -6.02
C HIS A 282 12.20 4.37 -4.84
N HIS A 283 11.10 4.80 -4.23
CA HIS A 283 11.10 5.76 -3.13
C HIS A 283 10.77 5.08 -1.81
N VAL A 284 11.21 5.65 -0.69
CA VAL A 284 10.72 5.19 0.62
C VAL A 284 9.34 5.79 0.85
N VAL A 285 9.22 7.12 0.83
CA VAL A 285 7.93 7.82 0.86
C VAL A 285 7.76 8.65 -0.42
N ARG A 286 6.56 8.59 -1.01
CA ARG A 286 6.21 9.40 -2.17
C ARG A 286 4.88 10.12 -1.98
N PHE A 287 4.88 11.41 -2.28
CA PHE A 287 3.67 12.22 -2.43
C PHE A 287 3.53 12.60 -3.88
N LEU A 288 2.45 12.16 -4.52
CA LEU A 288 2.18 12.39 -5.93
C LEU A 288 0.73 12.83 -6.07
N ASN A 289 0.50 14.03 -6.56
CA ASN A 289 -0.80 14.49 -7.01
C ASN A 289 -0.69 15.11 -8.39
N ALA A 290 -1.77 15.04 -9.19
CA ALA A 290 -1.82 15.63 -10.52
C ALA A 290 -3.25 15.75 -11.05
N GLY A 291 -3.43 16.47 -12.17
CA GLY A 291 -4.72 16.52 -12.88
C GLY A 291 -5.82 17.26 -12.13
N GLY A 292 -5.46 18.31 -11.38
CA GLY A 292 -6.37 19.15 -10.58
C GLY A 292 -6.67 18.61 -9.18
N LEU A 293 -6.10 17.46 -8.82
CA LEU A 293 -6.23 16.86 -7.50
C LEU A 293 -5.15 17.41 -6.55
N ARG A 294 -5.54 17.70 -5.32
CA ARG A 294 -4.67 18.34 -4.34
C ARG A 294 -4.18 17.36 -3.29
N LEU A 295 -3.06 17.73 -2.66
CA LEU A 295 -2.47 17.01 -1.54
C LEU A 295 -2.01 18.03 -0.50
N TYR A 296 -2.62 18.00 0.69
CA TYR A 296 -2.32 19.01 1.71
C TYR A 296 -2.58 18.59 3.15
N ASN A 297 -2.06 19.35 4.12
CA ASN A 297 -2.16 19.02 5.55
C ASN A 297 -1.61 17.61 5.84
N VAL A 298 -0.37 17.37 5.43
CA VAL A 298 0.31 16.09 5.71
C VAL A 298 1.41 16.33 6.72
N VAL A 299 1.42 15.53 7.78
CA VAL A 299 2.52 15.45 8.74
C VAL A 299 3.30 14.17 8.45
N LEU A 300 4.60 14.28 8.24
CA LEU A 300 5.52 13.15 8.24
C LEU A 300 6.54 13.39 9.34
N ASP A 301 6.54 12.53 10.35
CA ASP A 301 7.40 12.66 11.51
C ASP A 301 8.07 11.32 11.87
N GLY A 302 9.38 11.23 11.66
CA GLY A 302 10.14 10.01 11.89
C GLY A 302 10.15 9.09 10.66
N LEU A 303 11.05 9.38 9.72
CA LEU A 303 11.33 8.56 8.54
C LEU A 303 12.79 8.10 8.56
N VAL A 304 13.03 6.80 8.65
CA VAL A 304 14.35 6.20 8.62
C VAL A 304 14.47 5.31 7.40
N ASP A 305 15.19 5.80 6.39
CA ASP A 305 15.56 5.01 5.23
C ASP A 305 16.64 3.99 5.59
N THR A 306 16.33 2.72 5.44
CA THR A 306 17.25 1.61 5.75
C THR A 306 17.92 1.03 4.51
N SER A 307 17.98 1.80 3.42
CA SER A 307 18.57 1.33 2.17
C SER A 307 19.99 0.80 2.37
N PRO A 308 20.34 -0.35 1.79
CA PRO A 308 21.71 -0.85 1.84
C PRO A 308 22.65 0.07 1.03
N PRO A 309 23.89 0.34 1.50
CA PRO A 309 24.79 1.30 0.86
C PRO A 309 25.11 1.02 -0.62
N ASN A 310 25.14 -0.26 -1.01
CA ASN A 310 25.42 -0.69 -2.38
C ASN A 310 24.18 -0.67 -3.30
N ARG A 311 22.99 -0.47 -2.75
CA ARG A 311 21.74 -0.46 -3.50
C ARG A 311 20.75 0.55 -2.89
N PRO A 312 21.10 1.85 -2.90
CA PRO A 312 20.22 2.88 -2.37
C PRO A 312 18.94 3.00 -3.20
N CYS A 313 17.84 3.36 -2.53
CA CYS A 313 16.63 3.85 -3.16
C CYS A 313 16.91 5.13 -3.97
N LYS A 314 15.98 5.47 -4.88
CA LYS A 314 16.04 6.73 -5.63
C LYS A 314 15.86 7.92 -4.70
N ALA A 315 14.82 7.94 -3.87
CA ALA A 315 14.64 9.01 -2.90
C ALA A 315 14.08 8.50 -1.56
N THR A 316 14.53 9.09 -0.45
CA THR A 316 13.92 8.84 0.86
C THR A 316 12.53 9.46 0.89
N LEU A 317 12.41 10.72 0.46
CA LEU A 317 11.12 11.38 0.26
C LEU A 317 11.08 11.99 -1.14
N LYS A 318 10.04 11.67 -1.91
CA LYS A 318 9.73 12.35 -3.17
C LYS A 318 8.41 13.11 -3.07
N ILE A 319 8.40 14.36 -3.53
CA ILE A 319 7.23 15.25 -3.55
C ILE A 319 6.98 15.71 -4.98
N GLY A 320 5.80 15.40 -5.51
CA GLY A 320 5.41 15.67 -6.90
C GLY A 320 6.08 14.74 -7.92
N ASP A 321 5.74 14.95 -9.19
CA ASP A 321 6.39 14.31 -10.33
C ASP A 321 6.35 15.21 -11.57
N SER A 322 7.42 15.22 -12.35
CA SER A 322 7.54 16.03 -13.58
C SER A 322 7.17 15.23 -14.84
N ASN A 323 6.93 13.93 -14.71
CA ASN A 323 6.64 13.05 -15.83
C ASN A 323 5.24 13.32 -16.41
N PRO A 324 5.14 13.67 -17.71
CA PRO A 324 3.84 13.92 -18.34
C PRO A 324 2.87 12.74 -18.29
N ARG A 325 3.36 11.50 -18.18
CA ARG A 325 2.51 10.31 -18.03
C ARG A 325 1.69 10.33 -16.75
N TRP A 326 2.17 11.05 -15.73
CA TRP A 326 1.51 11.21 -14.44
C TRP A 326 0.85 12.58 -14.29
N GLY A 327 0.74 13.35 -15.38
CA GLY A 327 0.18 14.71 -15.38
C GLY A 327 1.21 15.84 -15.27
N GLY A 328 2.49 15.51 -15.07
CA GLY A 328 3.58 16.48 -15.00
C GLY A 328 3.54 17.37 -13.76
N VAL A 329 4.30 18.47 -13.81
CA VAL A 329 4.42 19.41 -12.69
C VAL A 329 3.07 20.04 -12.39
N THR A 330 2.59 19.86 -11.17
CA THR A 330 1.34 20.43 -10.68
C THR A 330 1.38 21.96 -10.61
N PRO A 331 0.23 22.63 -10.79
CA PRO A 331 0.09 24.05 -10.44
C PRO A 331 0.59 24.35 -9.02
N VAL A 332 1.18 25.54 -8.84
CA VAL A 332 1.59 26.04 -7.53
C VAL A 332 0.36 26.20 -6.63
N GLY A 333 0.34 25.51 -5.49
CA GLY A 333 -0.80 25.52 -4.54
C GLY A 333 -1.57 24.20 -4.43
N ASP A 334 -1.37 23.28 -5.38
CA ASP A 334 -2.02 21.96 -5.35
C ASP A 334 -1.37 21.03 -4.31
N THR A 335 -0.06 21.20 -4.09
CA THR A 335 0.69 20.49 -3.05
C THR A 335 1.12 21.51 -2.00
N SER A 336 0.57 21.43 -0.78
CA SER A 336 0.78 22.47 0.24
C SER A 336 0.67 21.99 1.68
N ARG A 337 1.15 22.77 2.65
CA ARG A 337 0.98 22.49 4.09
C ARG A 337 1.48 21.09 4.46
N LEU A 338 2.69 20.78 4.01
CA LEU A 338 3.42 19.58 4.42
C LEU A 338 4.34 19.94 5.59
N LEU A 339 4.23 19.23 6.70
CA LEU A 339 5.12 19.34 7.86
C LEU A 339 5.97 18.08 7.93
N LEU A 340 7.23 18.21 7.54
CA LEU A 340 8.15 17.10 7.31
C LEU A 340 9.30 17.21 8.31
N SER A 341 9.38 16.27 9.25
CA SER A 341 10.36 16.30 10.34
C SER A 341 11.00 14.94 10.61
N ASN A 342 12.23 15.00 11.15
CA ASN A 342 12.95 13.85 11.69
C ASN A 342 13.17 12.76 10.62
N ILE A 343 13.87 13.16 9.55
CA ILE A 343 14.13 12.31 8.38
C ILE A 343 15.62 11.93 8.36
N SER A 344 15.90 10.62 8.30
CA SER A 344 17.23 10.05 8.18
C SER A 344 17.33 9.28 6.86
N SER A 345 18.19 9.76 5.96
CA SER A 345 18.26 9.29 4.56
C SER A 345 19.50 8.45 4.28
N ALA A 346 19.27 7.34 3.58
CA ALA A 346 20.29 6.48 2.96
C ALA A 346 20.13 6.39 1.42
N SER A 347 19.20 7.17 0.85
CA SER A 347 18.88 7.19 -0.57
C SER A 347 19.83 8.07 -1.38
N ARG A 348 19.73 7.96 -2.72
CA ARG A 348 20.42 8.88 -3.65
C ARG A 348 19.97 10.32 -3.47
N PHE A 349 18.66 10.55 -3.38
CA PHE A 349 18.08 11.84 -3.02
C PHE A 349 17.46 11.76 -1.63
N THR A 350 17.71 12.77 -0.79
CA THR A 350 17.14 12.79 0.56
C THR A 350 15.70 13.29 0.49
N VAL A 351 15.50 14.57 0.15
CA VAL A 351 14.19 15.11 -0.26
C VAL A 351 14.27 15.53 -1.71
N LEU A 352 13.51 14.86 -2.58
CA LEU A 352 13.39 15.17 -4.00
C LEU A 352 12.06 15.87 -4.27
N ILE A 353 12.12 17.17 -4.59
CA ILE A 353 10.95 17.95 -5.00
C ILE A 353 10.92 17.96 -6.52
N ALA A 354 10.03 17.15 -7.09
CA ALA A 354 9.82 16.94 -8.52
C ALA A 354 8.44 17.47 -8.98
N GLY A 355 7.88 18.43 -8.26
CA GLY A 355 6.64 19.11 -8.61
C GLY A 355 6.57 20.47 -7.91
N SER A 356 5.36 20.98 -7.71
CA SER A 356 5.15 22.20 -6.92
C SER A 356 5.09 21.90 -5.42
N LEU A 357 5.48 22.86 -4.59
CA LEU A 357 5.32 22.79 -3.14
C LEU A 357 5.20 24.17 -2.53
N VAL A 358 4.15 24.41 -1.72
CA VAL A 358 4.00 25.69 -1.01
C VAL A 358 3.62 25.56 0.47
N ASP A 359 3.84 26.62 1.23
CA ASP A 359 3.38 26.79 2.62
C ASP A 359 3.72 25.59 3.52
N SER A 360 4.96 25.13 3.45
CA SER A 360 5.41 23.86 4.03
C SER A 360 6.66 24.02 4.89
N CYS A 361 6.95 23.04 5.73
CA CYS A 361 8.14 23.01 6.59
C CYS A 361 8.90 21.70 6.43
N ILE A 362 10.21 21.79 6.27
CA ILE A 362 11.14 20.65 6.23
C ILE A 362 12.18 20.88 7.33
N SER A 363 12.23 20.01 8.33
CA SER A 363 13.09 20.20 9.49
C SER A 363 13.75 18.91 9.97
N ASN A 364 14.90 19.03 10.64
CA ASN A 364 15.62 17.91 11.26
C ASN A 364 15.86 16.77 10.26
N VAL A 365 16.58 17.07 9.18
CA VAL A 365 16.85 16.11 8.11
C VAL A 365 18.34 15.80 8.09
N ILE A 366 18.67 14.51 8.16
CA ILE A 366 20.04 14.00 8.11
C ILE A 366 20.22 13.19 6.84
N ARG A 367 21.20 13.57 6.03
CA ARG A 367 21.67 12.81 4.87
C ARG A 367 22.92 12.02 5.24
N HIS A 368 22.89 10.69 5.07
CA HIS A 368 24.06 9.84 5.26
C HIS A 368 24.81 9.50 3.95
N ALA A 369 24.20 9.77 2.79
CA ALA A 369 24.82 9.53 1.49
C ALA A 369 25.88 10.60 1.15
N ALA A 370 27.02 10.14 0.59
CA ALA A 370 28.31 10.86 0.60
C ALA A 370 28.38 12.17 -0.21
N GLU A 371 27.44 12.45 -1.12
CA GLU A 371 27.50 13.63 -2.00
C GLU A 371 26.10 14.16 -2.30
N GLY A 372 25.96 15.47 -2.47
CA GLY A 372 24.73 16.15 -2.91
C GLY A 372 23.92 16.80 -1.79
N ASP A 373 22.97 17.63 -2.19
CA ASP A 373 22.17 18.43 -1.27
C ASP A 373 21.16 17.59 -0.47
N VAL A 374 20.74 18.12 0.67
CA VAL A 374 19.64 17.53 1.47
C VAL A 374 18.31 17.64 0.71
N ILE A 375 18.11 18.72 -0.04
CA ILE A 375 16.92 18.97 -0.85
C ILE A 375 17.35 19.15 -2.30
N THR A 376 16.66 18.48 -3.22
CA THR A 376 16.87 18.63 -4.67
C THR A 376 15.59 19.09 -5.34
N TYR A 377 15.65 20.19 -6.08
CA TYR A 377 14.54 20.79 -6.82
C TYR A 377 14.57 20.34 -8.30
N GLU A 378 14.07 19.13 -8.58
CA GLU A 378 14.09 18.55 -9.94
C GLU A 378 13.22 19.35 -10.93
N SER A 379 12.15 19.96 -10.45
CA SER A 379 11.26 20.80 -11.28
C SER A 379 11.68 22.26 -11.37
N GLY A 380 12.67 22.71 -10.59
CA GLY A 380 13.05 24.12 -10.47
C GLY A 380 12.50 24.81 -9.21
N GLU A 381 13.24 25.77 -8.69
CA GLU A 381 12.89 26.51 -7.47
C GLU A 381 11.66 27.41 -7.65
N GLU A 382 11.34 27.81 -8.87
CA GLU A 382 10.19 28.65 -9.21
C GLU A 382 8.83 28.01 -8.87
N PHE A 383 8.81 26.68 -8.73
CA PHE A 383 7.65 25.89 -8.32
C PHE A 383 7.54 25.71 -6.79
N VAL A 384 8.48 26.27 -6.04
CA VAL A 384 8.53 26.19 -4.57
C VAL A 384 8.38 27.57 -3.95
N ARG A 385 7.42 27.74 -3.02
CA ARG A 385 7.16 29.05 -2.38
C ARG A 385 6.80 28.92 -0.91
N ASN A 386 7.32 29.80 -0.07
CA ASN A 386 7.03 29.80 1.37
C ASN A 386 7.29 28.41 2.02
N VAL A 387 8.43 27.81 1.68
CA VAL A 387 8.89 26.56 2.31
C VAL A 387 10.01 26.89 3.28
N GLN A 388 9.78 26.60 4.56
CA GLN A 388 10.76 26.82 5.61
C GLN A 388 11.61 25.57 5.79
N CYS A 389 12.93 25.76 5.81
CA CYS A 389 13.90 24.69 5.99
C CYS A 389 14.77 24.97 7.21
N SER A 390 14.93 24.00 8.12
CA SER A 390 15.79 24.15 9.31
C SER A 390 16.46 22.83 9.70
N ASN A 391 17.63 22.91 10.35
CA ASN A 391 18.38 21.73 10.83
C ASN A 391 18.60 20.67 9.74
N LEU A 392 19.07 21.09 8.57
CA LEU A 392 19.46 20.22 7.47
C LEU A 392 20.94 19.87 7.61
N LEU A 393 21.25 18.58 7.75
CA LEU A 393 22.59 18.09 8.02
C LEU A 393 23.03 17.08 6.96
N VAL A 394 24.25 17.23 6.48
CA VAL A 394 24.97 16.19 5.74
C VAL A 394 25.95 15.56 6.71
N ALA A 395 25.78 14.28 7.02
CA ALA A 395 26.67 13.58 7.92
C ALA A 395 28.02 13.37 7.21
N GLU A 396 29.10 13.91 7.77
CA GLU A 396 30.45 13.64 7.29
C GLU A 396 30.78 12.16 7.47
N ARG A 397 31.32 11.51 6.43
CA ARG A 397 31.94 10.19 6.61
C ARG A 397 33.20 10.40 7.44
N THR A 398 33.16 10.06 8.72
CA THR A 398 34.38 9.83 9.47
C THR A 398 35.04 8.60 8.86
N THR A 399 36.04 8.80 8.00
CA THR A 399 36.96 7.73 7.62
C THR A 399 37.68 7.31 8.90
N VAL A 400 37.16 6.29 9.58
CA VAL A 400 37.95 5.57 10.57
C VAL A 400 39.02 4.87 9.75
N THR A 401 40.19 5.49 9.68
CA THR A 401 41.40 4.81 9.24
C THR A 401 41.67 3.74 10.29
N GLU A 402 41.51 2.47 9.91
CA GLU A 402 41.98 1.39 10.77
C GLU A 402 43.50 1.57 10.99
N PRO A 403 44.00 1.40 12.23
CA PRO A 403 45.41 1.59 12.55
C PRO A 403 46.34 0.56 11.91
#